data_AF-A0A9L0K9N5-F1
#
_entry.id   AF-A0A9L0K9N5-F1
#
_cell.length_a   1.000
_cell.length_b   1.000
_cell.length_c   1.000
_cell.angle_alpha   90.00
_cell.angle_beta   90.00
_cell.angle_gamma   90.00
#
_symmetry.space_group_name_H-M   'P 1'
#
loop_
_entity.id
_entity.type
_entity.pdbx_description
1 polymer ?
#
loop_
_entity_poly.entity_id
_entity_poly.type
_entity_poly.pdbx_seq_one_letter_code
_entity_poly.pdbx_strand_id
1 'polypeptide(L)'
;MPSYTVTVATGSQWFAGTDDYIYLSLVGSAGCSEKHLLDKPFYNDFERGAVDSYDVTVDEELGDIHLVKIEKRKYWLHDDWYLKYITLKTPSGDYVEFPCYRWITGEGEIVLRDGRAKLARDDQIHILKQHRRKELETRQKQYRWTEWNPGFPLSIDAKCHKDLPRDIQFDSEKGVDFVLNYSKAMENLFINRFMHMFQSSWNDFADFEKIFVKISNTISERVMNHWQEDLMFGYQFLNGCNPVLIRRCTKLPEKLPVTTEMVECSLERQLTLEEEVEVGPRWLG
;
A
#
# COMPACT_ATOMS: atom_id res chain seq x y z
N MET A 1 -6.21 44.61 1.90
CA MET A 1 -6.31 43.25 1.35
C MET A 1 -5.27 42.37 2.05
N PRO A 2 -5.70 41.37 2.84
CA PRO A 2 -4.79 40.41 3.42
C PRO A 2 -4.09 39.58 2.33
N SER A 3 -2.80 39.26 2.53
CA SER A 3 -2.03 38.41 1.62
C SER A 3 -1.60 37.13 2.33
N TYR A 4 -1.79 36.00 1.65
CA TYR A 4 -1.42 34.67 2.10
C TYR A 4 -0.33 34.13 1.18
N THR A 5 0.76 33.60 1.74
CA THR A 5 1.72 32.83 0.95
C THR A 5 1.26 31.39 0.92
N VAL A 6 0.85 30.92 -0.25
CA VAL A 6 0.44 29.53 -0.51
C VAL A 6 1.65 28.79 -1.07
N THR A 7 2.02 27.68 -0.45
CA THR A 7 3.01 26.75 -1.00
C THR A 7 2.34 25.42 -1.35
N VAL A 8 2.54 24.96 -2.57
CA VAL A 8 1.97 23.73 -3.12
C VAL A 8 3.11 22.75 -3.40
N ALA A 9 3.02 21.53 -2.88
CA ALA A 9 4.02 20.50 -3.09
C ALA A 9 3.48 19.36 -3.97
N THR A 10 4.06 19.19 -5.16
CA THR A 10 3.72 18.10 -6.08
C THR A 10 4.47 16.82 -5.72
N GLY A 11 3.83 15.68 -5.99
CA GLY A 11 4.37 14.34 -5.83
C GLY A 11 5.62 14.08 -6.65
N SER A 12 6.50 13.20 -6.17
CA SER A 12 7.66 12.70 -6.93
C SER A 12 7.36 11.42 -7.71
N GLN A 13 6.11 10.96 -7.69
CA GLN A 13 5.65 9.78 -8.43
C GLN A 13 5.76 9.99 -9.94
N TRP A 14 5.83 8.89 -10.70
CA TRP A 14 5.77 8.98 -12.16
C TRP A 14 4.43 9.57 -12.60
N PHE A 15 4.48 10.49 -13.57
CA PHE A 15 3.31 11.24 -14.06
C PHE A 15 2.58 12.07 -12.99
N ALA A 16 3.27 12.47 -11.91
CA ALA A 16 2.68 13.25 -10.84
C ALA A 16 2.49 14.75 -11.16
N GLY A 17 3.16 15.27 -12.20
CA GLY A 17 3.07 16.68 -12.59
C GLY A 17 1.90 16.97 -13.51
N THR A 18 1.57 18.25 -13.68
CA THR A 18 0.41 18.67 -14.49
C THR A 18 0.66 19.98 -15.23
N ASP A 19 0.13 20.08 -16.44
CA ASP A 19 0.06 21.29 -17.27
C ASP A 19 -1.34 21.94 -17.23
N ASP A 20 -2.27 21.39 -16.43
CA ASP A 20 -3.63 21.89 -16.29
C ASP A 20 -3.70 23.12 -15.37
N TYR A 21 -4.78 23.89 -15.51
CA TYR A 21 -5.01 25.05 -14.68
C TYR A 21 -5.43 24.67 -13.26
N ILE A 22 -4.70 25.17 -12.27
CA ILE A 22 -4.99 24.95 -10.85
C ILE A 22 -5.57 26.21 -10.23
N TYR A 23 -6.80 26.12 -9.73
CA TYR A 23 -7.47 27.20 -9.01
C TYR A 23 -7.54 26.88 -7.51
N LEU A 24 -7.32 27.89 -6.69
CA LEU A 24 -7.38 27.79 -5.23
C LEU A 24 -8.44 28.73 -4.66
N SER A 25 -9.17 28.25 -3.64
CA SER A 25 -10.00 29.10 -2.78
C SER A 25 -9.79 28.77 -1.30
N LEU A 26 -9.78 29.80 -0.47
CA LEU A 26 -9.62 29.72 0.98
C LEU A 26 -10.98 29.86 1.66
N VAL A 27 -11.34 28.89 2.51
CA VAL A 27 -12.59 28.92 3.29
C VAL A 27 -12.23 29.15 4.75
N GLY A 28 -12.52 30.36 5.24
CA GLY A 28 -12.28 30.75 6.62
C GLY A 28 -13.56 30.84 7.46
N SER A 29 -13.40 31.24 8.71
CA SER A 29 -14.50 31.41 9.67
C SER A 29 -15.41 32.61 9.34
N ALA A 30 -14.87 33.64 8.68
CA ALA A 30 -15.58 34.89 8.37
C ALA A 30 -16.03 35.00 6.91
N GLY A 31 -15.48 34.18 6.01
CA GLY A 31 -15.79 34.25 4.58
C GLY A 31 -15.08 33.21 3.73
N CYS A 32 -15.26 33.32 2.42
CA CYS A 32 -14.58 32.51 1.42
C CYS A 32 -13.94 33.45 0.38
N SER A 33 -12.70 33.17 -0.01
CA SER A 33 -12.09 33.89 -1.13
C SER A 33 -12.74 33.52 -2.46
N GLU A 34 -12.49 34.34 -3.47
CA GLU A 34 -12.66 33.99 -4.88
C GLU A 34 -11.72 32.83 -5.30
N LYS A 35 -11.82 32.45 -6.57
CA LYS A 35 -10.92 31.46 -7.19
C LYS A 35 -9.69 32.18 -7.72
N HIS A 36 -8.53 31.81 -7.19
CA HIS A 36 -7.24 32.33 -7.63
C HIS A 36 -6.58 31.30 -8.54
N LEU A 37 -6.26 31.69 -9.77
CA LEU A 37 -5.42 30.88 -10.65
C LEU A 37 -3.99 30.89 -10.08
N LEU A 38 -3.45 29.71 -9.80
CA LEU A 38 -2.07 29.54 -9.38
C LEU A 38 -1.21 29.36 -10.63
N ASP A 39 -0.57 30.45 -11.06
CA ASP A 39 0.28 30.47 -12.25
C ASP A 39 1.39 31.52 -12.09
N LYS A 40 2.63 31.12 -12.36
CA LYS A 40 3.80 32.00 -12.36
C LYS A 40 4.19 32.33 -13.81
N PRO A 41 4.25 33.61 -14.19
CA PRO A 41 4.65 34.00 -15.54
C PRO A 41 6.01 33.42 -15.93
N PHE A 42 6.07 32.75 -17.09
CA PHE A 42 7.28 32.14 -17.66
C PHE A 42 7.93 31.06 -16.78
N TYR A 43 7.15 30.44 -15.91
CA TYR A 43 7.58 29.32 -15.08
C TYR A 43 6.68 28.12 -15.36
N ASN A 44 7.25 26.92 -15.28
CA ASN A 44 6.48 25.70 -15.45
C ASN A 44 6.11 25.16 -14.06
N ASP A 45 4.88 25.46 -13.63
CA ASP A 45 4.37 25.11 -12.31
C ASP A 45 4.00 23.63 -12.18
N PHE A 46 3.96 23.14 -10.94
CA PHE A 46 3.44 21.80 -10.61
C PHE A 46 4.18 20.63 -11.25
N GLU A 47 5.46 20.83 -11.56
CA GLU A 47 6.33 19.77 -12.05
C GLU A 47 6.52 18.64 -11.03
N ARG A 48 6.85 17.45 -11.51
CA ARG A 48 7.08 16.28 -10.65
C ARG A 48 8.14 16.59 -9.58
N GLY A 49 7.74 16.52 -8.32
CA GLY A 49 8.59 16.77 -7.15
C GLY A 49 8.83 18.26 -6.86
N ALA A 50 8.19 19.17 -7.59
CA ALA A 50 8.32 20.60 -7.38
C ALA A 50 7.59 21.08 -6.12
N VAL A 51 8.04 22.23 -5.63
CA VAL A 51 7.41 22.98 -4.56
C VAL A 51 7.28 24.42 -5.03
N ASP A 52 6.04 24.84 -5.23
CA ASP A 52 5.68 26.12 -5.82
C ASP A 52 5.06 27.04 -4.80
N SER A 53 5.44 28.32 -4.79
CA SER A 53 4.87 29.30 -3.87
C SER A 53 4.25 30.49 -4.60
N TYR A 54 3.11 30.95 -4.10
CA TYR A 54 2.29 32.01 -4.68
C TYR A 54 1.83 32.96 -3.58
N ASP A 55 1.83 34.26 -3.86
CA ASP A 55 1.21 35.25 -2.97
C ASP A 55 -0.22 35.50 -3.43
N VAL A 56 -1.18 35.08 -2.59
CA VAL A 56 -2.62 35.19 -2.85
C VAL A 56 -3.18 36.31 -2.00
N THR A 57 -3.58 37.39 -2.67
CA THR A 57 -4.23 38.54 -2.04
C THR A 57 -5.75 38.37 -2.15
N VAL A 58 -6.46 38.53 -1.04
CA VAL A 58 -7.92 38.39 -0.99
C VAL A 58 -8.60 39.74 -0.70
N ASP A 59 -9.83 39.89 -1.15
CA ASP A 59 -10.58 41.15 -1.01
C ASP A 59 -10.94 41.46 0.45
N GLU A 60 -11.31 40.44 1.23
CA GLU A 60 -11.82 40.56 2.60
C GLU A 60 -11.05 39.68 3.61
N GLU A 61 -11.14 40.00 4.89
CA GLU A 61 -10.56 39.19 5.96
C GLU A 61 -11.37 37.90 6.16
N LEU A 62 -10.71 36.75 6.02
CA LEU A 62 -11.37 35.43 6.04
C LEU A 62 -11.46 34.81 7.46
N GLY A 63 -10.76 35.38 8.44
CA GLY A 63 -10.60 34.79 9.78
C GLY A 63 -9.78 33.49 9.76
N ASP A 64 -10.08 32.56 10.68
CA ASP A 64 -9.36 31.30 10.79
C ASP A 64 -9.64 30.40 9.56
N ILE A 65 -8.61 30.06 8.80
CA ILE A 65 -8.76 29.17 7.65
C ILE A 65 -9.11 27.76 8.13
N HIS A 66 -10.20 27.23 7.61
CA HIS A 66 -10.72 25.90 7.95
C HIS A 66 -10.50 24.89 6.85
N LEU A 67 -10.72 25.29 5.59
CA LEU A 67 -10.59 24.42 4.43
C LEU A 67 -9.86 25.15 3.29
N VAL A 68 -9.14 24.37 2.48
CA VAL A 68 -8.57 24.81 1.20
C VAL A 68 -9.26 24.03 0.09
N LYS A 69 -9.74 24.75 -0.93
CA LYS A 69 -10.33 24.16 -2.12
C LYS A 69 -9.35 24.24 -3.28
N ILE A 70 -9.21 23.15 -4.01
CA ILE A 70 -8.40 23.07 -5.22
C ILE A 70 -9.26 22.56 -6.34
N GLU A 71 -9.33 23.31 -7.44
CA GLU A 71 -10.02 22.91 -8.65
C GLU A 71 -9.03 22.79 -9.80
N LYS A 72 -8.96 21.59 -10.40
CA LYS A 72 -8.20 21.35 -11.63
C LYS A 72 -9.11 21.54 -12.82
N ARG A 73 -8.64 22.30 -13.83
CA ARG A 73 -9.33 22.48 -15.10
C ARG A 73 -8.40 22.17 -16.26
N LYS A 74 -8.93 21.45 -17.23
CA LYS A 74 -8.20 21.03 -18.41
C LYS A 74 -7.66 22.23 -19.21
N TYR A 75 -6.37 22.20 -19.52
CA TYR A 75 -5.78 23.12 -20.49
C TYR A 75 -5.80 22.53 -21.90
N TRP A 76 -5.09 21.41 -22.14
CA TRP A 76 -4.98 20.85 -23.49
C TRP A 76 -5.13 19.31 -23.54
N LEU A 77 -4.27 18.59 -22.83
CA LEU A 77 -4.34 17.13 -22.70
C LEU A 77 -4.83 16.76 -21.31
N HIS A 78 -5.43 15.58 -21.18
CA HIS A 78 -5.78 15.07 -19.87
C HIS A 78 -4.52 14.57 -19.18
N ASP A 79 -4.22 15.12 -18.01
CA ASP A 79 -3.21 14.62 -17.09
C ASP A 79 -3.83 14.36 -15.70
N ASP A 80 -3.11 13.60 -14.89
CA ASP A 80 -3.40 13.44 -13.48
C ASP A 80 -2.37 14.24 -12.70
N TRP A 81 -2.76 14.80 -11.55
CA TRP A 81 -1.82 15.53 -10.68
C TRP A 81 -1.76 14.89 -9.30
N TYR A 82 -0.56 14.57 -8.80
CA TYR A 82 -0.42 14.10 -7.41
C TYR A 82 -0.04 15.26 -6.50
N LEU A 83 -0.96 15.68 -5.66
CA LEU A 83 -0.73 16.74 -4.67
C LEU A 83 -0.32 16.12 -3.33
N LYS A 84 0.87 16.46 -2.82
CA LYS A 84 1.32 16.02 -1.48
C LYS A 84 0.61 16.82 -0.40
N TYR A 85 0.83 18.13 -0.39
CA TYR A 85 0.29 19.03 0.63
C TYR A 85 0.23 20.46 0.10
N ILE A 86 -0.54 21.28 0.80
CA ILE A 86 -0.53 22.74 0.68
C ILE A 86 -0.17 23.31 2.04
N THR A 87 0.67 24.34 2.06
CA THR A 87 0.88 25.12 3.28
C THR A 87 0.49 26.57 3.05
N LEU A 88 -0.03 27.18 4.10
CA LEU A 88 -0.45 28.58 4.12
C LEU A 88 0.32 29.30 5.19
N LYS A 89 0.98 30.40 4.81
CA LYS A 89 1.40 31.44 5.73
C LYS A 89 0.37 32.55 5.71
N THR A 90 -0.31 32.75 6.82
CA THR A 90 -1.39 33.74 6.99
C THR A 90 -0.84 35.16 7.15
N PRO A 91 -1.67 36.21 6.98
CA PRO A 91 -1.29 37.59 7.27
C PRO A 91 -0.82 37.82 8.71
N SER A 92 -1.32 37.06 9.68
CA SER A 92 -0.91 37.10 11.09
C SER A 92 0.44 36.44 11.35
N GLY A 93 1.00 35.73 10.36
CA GLY A 93 2.26 34.99 10.46
C GLY A 93 2.10 33.53 10.88
N ASP A 94 0.87 33.06 11.10
CA ASP A 94 0.60 31.65 11.40
C ASP A 94 0.85 30.77 10.19
N TYR A 95 1.34 29.55 10.44
CA TYR A 95 1.61 28.55 9.44
C TYR A 95 0.66 27.37 9.60
N VAL A 96 -0.07 27.02 8.53
CA VAL A 96 -1.04 25.92 8.54
C VAL A 96 -0.77 25.00 7.36
N GLU A 97 -0.70 23.70 7.63
CA GLU A 97 -0.52 22.67 6.61
C GLU A 97 -1.81 21.89 6.35
N PHE A 98 -2.09 21.64 5.08
CA PHE A 98 -3.23 20.92 4.54
C PHE A 98 -2.71 19.70 3.76
N PRO A 99 -2.57 18.53 4.42
CA PRO A 99 -2.13 17.32 3.76
C PRO A 99 -3.19 16.82 2.76
N CYS A 100 -2.75 16.39 1.58
CA CYS A 100 -3.60 15.83 0.54
C CYS A 100 -3.24 14.37 0.25
N TYR A 101 -2.02 14.12 -0.25
CA TYR A 101 -1.47 12.81 -0.63
C TYR A 101 -2.39 11.98 -1.55
N ARG A 102 -3.00 12.63 -2.54
CA ARG A 102 -3.99 12.03 -3.44
C ARG A 102 -3.79 12.48 -4.88
N TRP A 103 -4.29 11.67 -5.79
CA TRP A 103 -4.36 11.99 -7.20
C TRP A 103 -5.60 12.85 -7.48
N ILE A 104 -5.40 13.99 -8.12
CA ILE A 104 -6.45 14.87 -8.64
C ILE A 104 -6.59 14.53 -10.12
N THR A 105 -7.63 13.77 -10.43
CA THR A 105 -7.90 13.25 -11.77
C THR A 105 -9.03 14.02 -12.44
N GLY A 106 -8.93 14.25 -13.75
CA GLY A 106 -9.96 14.94 -14.52
C GLY A 106 -10.22 16.37 -14.06
N GLU A 107 -11.43 16.86 -14.29
CA GLU A 107 -11.86 18.19 -13.84
C GLU A 107 -12.71 18.08 -12.57
N GLY A 108 -12.43 18.92 -11.57
CA GLY A 108 -13.21 18.90 -10.33
C GLY A 108 -12.55 19.60 -9.16
N GLU A 109 -13.34 19.80 -8.10
CA GLU A 109 -12.92 20.40 -6.84
C GLU A 109 -12.59 19.30 -5.82
N ILE A 110 -11.42 19.40 -5.20
CA ILE A 110 -11.10 18.72 -3.94
C ILE A 110 -11.09 19.73 -2.80
N VAL A 111 -11.42 19.27 -1.59
CA VAL A 111 -11.47 20.12 -0.40
C VAL A 111 -10.66 19.50 0.71
N LEU A 112 -9.62 20.22 1.12
CA LEU A 112 -8.64 19.81 2.12
C LEU A 112 -8.93 20.47 3.46
N ARG A 113 -8.60 19.74 4.52
CA ARG A 113 -8.64 20.22 5.91
C ARG A 113 -7.22 20.33 6.44
N ASP A 114 -7.03 21.15 7.46
CA ASP A 114 -5.75 21.25 8.17
C ASP A 114 -5.30 19.87 8.74
N GLY A 115 -4.00 19.70 8.89
CA GLY A 115 -3.37 18.43 9.24
C GLY A 115 -3.59 17.93 10.67
N ARG A 116 -4.31 18.66 11.53
CA ARG A 116 -4.61 18.18 12.90
C ARG A 116 -5.66 17.09 12.83
N ALA A 117 -5.35 15.92 13.41
CA ALA A 117 -6.31 14.83 13.53
C ALA A 117 -7.53 15.25 14.38
N LYS A 118 -8.74 14.98 13.87
CA LYS A 118 -10.00 15.39 14.49
C LYS A 118 -11.03 14.27 14.45
N LEU A 119 -11.66 14.01 15.59
CA LEU A 119 -12.82 13.13 15.69
C LEU A 119 -14.09 13.88 15.28
N ALA A 120 -15.15 13.14 14.96
CA ALA A 120 -16.44 13.75 14.59
C ALA A 120 -17.00 14.67 15.69
N ARG A 121 -16.72 14.37 16.97
CA ARG A 121 -17.10 15.21 18.11
C ARG A 121 -16.33 16.52 18.20
N ASP A 122 -15.19 16.65 17.53
CA ASP A 122 -14.39 17.88 17.54
C ASP A 122 -14.93 18.87 16.49
N ASP A 123 -15.68 18.38 15.51
CA ASP A 123 -16.31 19.19 14.46
C ASP A 123 -17.60 19.78 15.02
N GLN A 124 -17.53 21.02 15.50
CA GLN A 124 -18.70 21.70 16.08
C GLN A 124 -19.41 22.62 15.09
N ILE A 125 -18.66 23.25 14.19
CA ILE A 125 -19.19 24.17 13.18
C ILE A 125 -19.76 23.44 11.95
N HIS A 126 -20.77 24.05 11.31
CA HIS A 126 -21.49 23.45 10.19
C HIS A 126 -20.59 23.08 9.01
N ILE A 127 -19.64 23.95 8.65
CA ILE A 127 -18.73 23.78 7.51
C ILE A 127 -17.93 22.47 7.62
N LEU A 128 -17.32 22.21 8.78
CA LEU A 128 -16.52 21.00 9.00
C LEU A 128 -17.38 19.73 9.10
N LYS A 129 -18.55 19.82 9.74
CA LYS A 129 -19.53 18.72 9.78
C LYS A 129 -20.00 18.34 8.38
N GLN A 130 -20.30 19.34 7.56
CA GLN A 130 -20.77 19.15 6.18
C GLN A 130 -19.66 18.57 5.29
N HIS A 131 -18.44 19.09 5.40
CA HIS A 131 -17.26 18.55 4.71
C HIS A 131 -17.06 17.06 5.01
N ARG A 132 -17.00 16.67 6.30
CA ARG A 132 -16.84 15.26 6.69
C ARG A 132 -17.94 14.36 6.16
N ARG A 133 -19.21 14.80 6.23
CA ARG A 133 -20.36 14.00 5.75
C ARG A 133 -20.28 13.77 4.25
N LYS A 134 -20.06 14.83 3.47
CA LYS A 134 -19.93 14.74 2.00
C LYS A 134 -18.73 13.88 1.59
N GLU A 135 -17.61 13.99 2.30
CA GLU A 135 -16.44 13.14 2.06
C GLU A 135 -16.80 11.66 2.25
N LEU A 136 -17.41 11.30 3.39
CA LEU A 136 -17.80 9.92 3.67
C LEU A 136 -18.83 9.37 2.67
N GLU A 137 -19.83 10.16 2.29
CA GLU A 137 -20.80 9.79 1.24
C GLU A 137 -20.11 9.51 -0.10
N THR A 138 -19.10 10.31 -0.46
CA THR A 138 -18.32 10.13 -1.68
C THR A 138 -17.47 8.87 -1.60
N ARG A 139 -16.78 8.64 -0.47
CA ARG A 139 -15.98 7.43 -0.23
C ARG A 139 -16.82 6.16 -0.30
N GLN A 140 -18.01 6.13 0.31
CA GLN A 140 -18.90 4.96 0.28
C GLN A 140 -19.41 4.65 -1.13
N LYS A 141 -19.57 5.66 -1.99
CA LYS A 141 -19.90 5.46 -3.40
C LYS A 141 -18.73 4.92 -4.21
N GLN A 142 -17.50 5.31 -3.85
CA GLN A 142 -16.26 5.00 -4.57
C GLN A 142 -15.64 3.65 -4.16
N TYR A 143 -15.69 3.30 -2.88
CA TYR A 143 -15.11 2.09 -2.31
C TYR A 143 -16.22 1.20 -1.79
N ARG A 144 -16.61 0.20 -2.59
CA ARG A 144 -17.69 -0.74 -2.27
C ARG A 144 -17.14 -2.13 -2.04
N TRP A 145 -17.93 -2.92 -1.31
CA TRP A 145 -17.65 -4.32 -1.08
C TRP A 145 -18.24 -5.18 -2.19
N THR A 146 -17.50 -6.22 -2.59
CA THR A 146 -17.96 -7.26 -3.50
C THR A 146 -17.47 -8.62 -3.01
N GLU A 147 -18.18 -9.69 -3.36
CA GLU A 147 -17.75 -11.05 -3.09
C GLU A 147 -17.00 -11.58 -4.32
N TRP A 148 -15.69 -11.81 -4.19
CA TRP A 148 -14.88 -12.30 -5.31
C TRP A 148 -15.13 -13.78 -5.60
N ASN A 149 -15.27 -14.59 -4.54
CA ASN A 149 -15.61 -16.01 -4.61
C ASN A 149 -16.45 -16.41 -3.39
N PRO A 150 -17.38 -17.38 -3.52
CA PRO A 150 -18.23 -17.80 -2.41
C PRO A 150 -17.45 -18.19 -1.16
N GLY A 151 -17.78 -17.58 -0.02
CA GLY A 151 -17.16 -17.88 1.28
C GLY A 151 -15.82 -17.17 1.53
N PHE A 152 -15.34 -16.35 0.59
CA PHE A 152 -14.20 -15.46 0.84
C PHE A 152 -14.64 -14.23 1.64
N PRO A 153 -13.72 -13.62 2.42
CA PRO A 153 -13.92 -12.24 2.88
C PRO A 153 -14.21 -11.30 1.70
N LEU A 154 -15.11 -10.34 1.90
CA LEU A 154 -15.44 -9.35 0.87
C LEU A 154 -14.19 -8.54 0.49
N SER A 155 -14.10 -8.17 -0.79
CA SER A 155 -13.03 -7.38 -1.36
C SER A 155 -13.54 -6.08 -1.97
N ILE A 156 -12.63 -5.26 -2.50
CA ILE A 156 -12.98 -4.05 -3.25
C ILE A 156 -13.78 -4.41 -4.52
N ASP A 157 -14.84 -3.65 -4.79
CA ASP A 157 -15.66 -3.78 -5.99
C ASP A 157 -14.94 -3.24 -7.24
N ALA A 158 -13.98 -4.03 -7.74
CA ALA A 158 -13.23 -3.76 -8.95
C ALA A 158 -12.86 -5.08 -9.63
N LYS A 159 -12.98 -5.15 -10.96
CA LYS A 159 -12.69 -6.39 -11.71
C LYS A 159 -11.22 -6.50 -12.10
N CYS A 160 -10.57 -5.36 -12.35
CA CYS A 160 -9.14 -5.30 -12.62
C CYS A 160 -8.49 -4.07 -11.97
N HIS A 161 -7.16 -4.00 -12.01
CA HIS A 161 -6.40 -2.90 -11.42
C HIS A 161 -6.80 -1.51 -11.94
N LYS A 162 -7.13 -1.40 -13.24
CA LYS A 162 -7.52 -0.13 -13.87
C LYS A 162 -8.89 0.40 -13.42
N ASP A 163 -9.75 -0.48 -12.89
CA ASP A 163 -11.07 -0.09 -12.37
C ASP A 163 -10.97 0.53 -10.97
N LEU A 164 -9.83 0.37 -10.29
CA LEU A 164 -9.62 0.94 -8.97
C LEU A 164 -9.56 2.48 -9.06
N PRO A 165 -10.06 3.22 -8.06
CA PRO A 165 -9.77 4.64 -7.92
C PRO A 165 -8.26 4.92 -7.96
N ARG A 166 -7.84 5.98 -8.68
CA ARG A 166 -6.43 6.33 -8.86
C ARG A 166 -5.65 6.42 -7.54
N ASP A 167 -6.29 6.90 -6.48
CA ASP A 167 -5.74 6.99 -5.11
C ASP A 167 -5.27 5.65 -4.50
N ILE A 168 -5.80 4.51 -4.95
CA ILE A 168 -5.42 3.17 -4.45
C ILE A 168 -4.83 2.30 -5.55
N GLN A 169 -4.54 2.88 -6.72
CA GLN A 169 -3.72 2.24 -7.72
C GLN A 169 -2.24 2.33 -7.31
N PHE A 170 -1.40 1.60 -8.02
CA PHE A 170 0.03 1.78 -7.91
C PHE A 170 0.44 3.05 -8.66
N ASP A 171 1.50 3.71 -8.18
CA ASP A 171 2.03 4.93 -8.81
C ASP A 171 2.40 4.70 -10.29
N SER A 172 3.02 3.56 -10.57
CA SER A 172 3.15 3.00 -11.92
C SER A 172 2.09 1.93 -12.16
N GLU A 173 1.65 1.69 -13.40
CA GLU A 173 0.78 0.55 -13.75
C GLU A 173 1.49 -0.79 -13.48
N LYS A 174 1.57 -1.19 -12.20
CA LYS A 174 2.13 -2.48 -11.81
C LYS A 174 1.18 -3.65 -12.14
N GLY A 175 0.04 -3.40 -12.79
CA GLY A 175 -0.77 -4.47 -13.37
C GLY A 175 0.00 -5.29 -14.42
N VAL A 176 0.95 -4.65 -15.13
CA VAL A 176 1.88 -5.33 -16.04
C VAL A 176 3.01 -6.04 -15.28
N ASP A 177 3.18 -5.77 -13.98
CA ASP A 177 4.34 -6.10 -13.15
C ASP A 177 4.34 -7.54 -12.66
N PHE A 178 3.21 -8.21 -12.36
CA PHE A 178 3.32 -9.64 -11.96
C PHE A 178 3.79 -10.51 -13.13
N VAL A 179 3.15 -10.39 -14.30
CA VAL A 179 3.57 -11.15 -15.48
C VAL A 179 4.97 -10.74 -15.95
N LEU A 180 5.27 -9.44 -16.00
CA LEU A 180 6.61 -8.97 -16.39
C LEU A 180 7.67 -9.31 -15.35
N ASN A 181 7.40 -9.19 -14.05
CA ASN A 181 8.37 -9.55 -13.01
C ASN A 181 8.65 -11.04 -13.01
N TYR A 182 7.64 -11.88 -13.19
CA TYR A 182 7.85 -13.32 -13.31
C TYR A 182 8.67 -13.64 -14.56
N SER A 183 8.32 -13.04 -15.71
CA SER A 183 9.05 -13.24 -16.97
C SER A 183 10.50 -12.75 -16.90
N LYS A 184 10.71 -11.55 -16.35
CA LYS A 184 12.02 -10.92 -16.14
C LYS A 184 12.83 -11.67 -15.10
N ALA A 185 12.20 -12.19 -14.05
CA ALA A 185 12.86 -13.07 -13.10
C ALA A 185 13.33 -14.34 -13.82
N MET A 186 12.47 -15.02 -14.59
CA MET A 186 12.86 -16.21 -15.34
C MET A 186 14.02 -15.94 -16.32
N GLU A 187 14.03 -14.78 -16.97
CA GLU A 187 15.12 -14.34 -17.83
C GLU A 187 16.41 -14.09 -17.04
N ASN A 188 16.35 -13.31 -15.96
CA ASN A 188 17.49 -13.01 -15.09
C ASN A 188 18.08 -14.26 -14.42
N LEU A 189 17.23 -15.26 -14.17
CA LEU A 189 17.60 -16.56 -13.58
C LEU A 189 18.05 -17.57 -14.64
N PHE A 190 18.05 -17.21 -15.93
CA PHE A 190 18.42 -18.07 -17.06
C PHE A 190 17.59 -19.35 -17.20
N ILE A 191 16.32 -19.32 -16.78
CA ILE A 191 15.39 -20.46 -16.79
C ILE A 191 14.27 -20.32 -17.83
N ASN A 192 14.27 -19.27 -18.63
CA ASN A 192 13.30 -19.02 -19.71
C ASN A 192 13.11 -20.21 -20.67
N ARG A 193 14.17 -20.97 -20.95
CA ARG A 193 14.10 -22.20 -21.78
C ARG A 193 13.16 -23.28 -21.24
N PHE A 194 12.88 -23.27 -19.93
CA PHE A 194 12.04 -24.26 -19.26
C PHE A 194 10.57 -23.83 -19.14
N MET A 195 10.23 -22.59 -19.51
CA MET A 195 8.92 -21.97 -19.28
C MET A 195 7.74 -22.73 -19.91
N HIS A 196 7.99 -23.52 -20.95
CA HIS A 196 6.96 -24.30 -21.65
C HIS A 196 7.14 -25.82 -21.51
N MET A 197 8.08 -26.28 -20.68
CA MET A 197 8.42 -27.69 -20.52
C MET A 197 7.63 -28.37 -19.39
N PHE A 198 6.31 -28.17 -19.35
CA PHE A 198 5.45 -28.68 -18.27
C PHE A 198 5.32 -30.22 -18.22
N GLN A 199 5.79 -30.93 -19.25
CA GLN A 199 5.74 -32.39 -19.35
C GLN A 199 7.13 -33.04 -19.22
N SER A 200 8.16 -32.26 -18.88
CA SER A 200 9.53 -32.76 -18.72
C SER A 200 9.89 -32.84 -17.24
N SER A 201 10.47 -33.98 -16.84
CA SER A 201 11.03 -34.15 -15.49
C SER A 201 12.53 -33.86 -15.51
N TRP A 202 13.08 -33.46 -14.36
CA TRP A 202 14.53 -33.48 -14.14
C TRP A 202 15.04 -34.92 -14.19
N ASN A 203 16.20 -35.14 -14.78
CA ASN A 203 16.76 -36.49 -14.90
C ASN A 203 17.24 -37.03 -13.54
N ASP A 204 17.83 -36.15 -12.73
CA ASP A 204 18.32 -36.41 -11.38
C ASP A 204 18.43 -35.08 -10.60
N PHE A 205 18.90 -35.14 -9.34
CA PHE A 205 19.13 -33.94 -8.54
C PHE A 205 20.20 -33.03 -9.13
N ALA A 206 21.24 -33.58 -9.75
CA ALA A 206 22.35 -32.81 -10.32
C ALA A 206 21.90 -31.95 -11.52
N ASP A 207 20.87 -32.38 -12.26
CA ASP A 207 20.25 -31.62 -13.34
C ASP A 207 19.61 -30.32 -12.84
N PHE A 208 18.84 -30.38 -11.75
CA PHE A 208 18.25 -29.20 -11.13
C PHE A 208 19.30 -28.36 -10.38
N GLU A 209 20.25 -29.01 -9.71
CA GLU A 209 21.34 -28.33 -8.97
C GLU A 209 22.14 -27.38 -9.88
N LYS A 210 22.47 -27.79 -11.11
CA LYS A 210 23.16 -26.94 -12.12
C LYS A 210 22.45 -25.62 -12.41
N ILE A 211 21.13 -25.57 -12.23
CA ILE A 211 20.33 -24.36 -12.41
C ILE A 211 20.29 -23.59 -11.10
N PHE A 212 20.00 -24.29 -10.00
CA PHE A 212 19.84 -23.71 -8.68
C PHE A 212 21.09 -22.95 -8.19
N VAL A 213 22.29 -23.51 -8.38
CA VAL A 213 23.56 -22.88 -7.94
C VAL A 213 23.84 -21.53 -8.60
N LYS A 214 23.21 -21.24 -9.75
CA LYS A 214 23.38 -19.95 -10.44
C LYS A 214 22.55 -18.82 -9.82
N ILE A 215 21.58 -19.18 -8.98
CA ILE A 215 20.54 -18.28 -8.48
C ILE A 215 20.37 -18.34 -6.96
N SER A 216 21.15 -19.19 -6.29
CA SER A 216 21.04 -19.42 -4.86
C SER A 216 21.50 -18.19 -4.06
N ASN A 217 20.90 -18.05 -2.88
CA ASN A 217 21.39 -17.18 -1.82
C ASN A 217 21.81 -18.02 -0.60
N THR A 218 22.30 -17.37 0.45
CA THR A 218 22.82 -18.04 1.65
C THR A 218 21.83 -19.03 2.28
N ILE A 219 20.55 -18.67 2.39
CA ILE A 219 19.55 -19.54 3.02
C ILE A 219 19.20 -20.70 2.09
N SER A 220 18.99 -20.41 0.80
CA SER A 220 18.60 -21.45 -0.15
C SER A 220 19.73 -22.47 -0.38
N GLU A 221 20.99 -22.03 -0.43
CA GLU A 221 22.16 -22.91 -0.50
C GLU A 221 22.29 -23.78 0.76
N ARG A 222 22.07 -23.20 1.95
CA ARG A 222 22.02 -23.98 3.19
C ARG A 222 20.91 -25.04 3.14
N VAL A 223 19.73 -24.70 2.63
CA VAL A 223 18.66 -25.70 2.44
C VAL A 223 19.11 -26.78 1.46
N MET A 224 19.70 -26.44 0.32
CA MET A 224 20.21 -27.43 -0.65
C MET A 224 21.20 -28.43 -0.01
N ASN A 225 22.06 -27.96 0.91
CA ASN A 225 23.05 -28.82 1.56
C ASN A 225 22.48 -29.65 2.72
N HIS A 226 21.38 -29.20 3.36
CA HIS A 226 20.90 -29.78 4.63
C HIS A 226 19.42 -30.21 4.59
N TRP A 227 18.73 -30.19 3.44
CA TRP A 227 17.29 -30.47 3.36
C TRP A 227 16.91 -31.89 3.77
N GLN A 228 17.86 -32.83 3.74
CA GLN A 228 17.65 -34.23 4.18
C GLN A 228 17.89 -34.42 5.68
N GLU A 229 18.31 -33.39 6.41
CA GLU A 229 18.52 -33.46 7.85
C GLU A 229 17.20 -33.23 8.59
N ASP A 230 16.84 -34.14 9.50
CA ASP A 230 15.64 -34.01 10.34
C ASP A 230 15.63 -32.71 11.15
N LEU A 231 16.82 -32.24 11.56
CA LEU A 231 16.97 -30.97 12.27
C LEU A 231 16.58 -29.78 11.39
N MET A 232 16.99 -29.76 10.11
CA MET A 232 16.60 -28.72 9.17
C MET A 232 15.10 -28.80 8.83
N PHE A 233 14.56 -30.01 8.71
CA PHE A 233 13.13 -30.24 8.52
C PHE A 233 12.32 -29.68 9.70
N GLY A 234 12.68 -30.05 10.94
CA GLY A 234 12.05 -29.56 12.17
C GLY A 234 12.19 -28.04 12.36
N TYR A 235 13.37 -27.49 12.07
CA TYR A 235 13.68 -26.07 12.20
C TYR A 235 12.72 -25.17 11.39
N GLN A 236 12.30 -25.62 10.21
CA GLN A 236 11.42 -24.85 9.33
C GLN A 236 10.02 -24.64 9.89
N PHE A 237 9.52 -25.53 10.77
CA PHE A 237 8.22 -25.33 11.42
C PHE A 237 8.21 -24.17 12.41
N LEU A 238 9.39 -23.74 12.87
CA LEU A 238 9.54 -22.64 13.83
C LEU A 238 10.11 -21.37 13.19
N ASN A 239 10.98 -21.52 12.19
CA ASN A 239 11.75 -20.41 11.64
C ASN A 239 11.78 -20.37 10.10
N GLY A 240 11.02 -21.25 9.44
CA GLY A 240 10.92 -21.30 7.98
C GLY A 240 9.91 -20.30 7.43
N CYS A 241 9.43 -20.55 6.21
CA CYS A 241 8.49 -19.65 5.52
C CYS A 241 7.06 -19.70 6.06
N ASN A 242 6.70 -20.71 6.86
CA ASN A 242 5.34 -20.89 7.39
C ASN A 242 5.30 -21.36 8.85
N PRO A 243 5.82 -20.56 9.82
CA PRO A 243 6.01 -20.99 11.20
C PRO A 243 4.74 -20.80 12.08
N VAL A 244 3.57 -21.19 11.57
CA VAL A 244 2.27 -20.89 12.21
C VAL A 244 1.38 -22.11 12.42
N LEU A 245 1.80 -23.29 11.94
CA LEU A 245 0.99 -24.51 11.99
C LEU A 245 1.30 -25.37 13.21
N ILE A 246 2.58 -25.40 13.61
CA ILE A 246 3.05 -26.29 14.66
C ILE A 246 2.45 -25.91 16.01
N ARG A 247 1.91 -26.90 16.71
CA ARG A 247 1.29 -26.74 18.02
C ARG A 247 1.67 -27.87 18.94
N ARG A 248 1.67 -27.60 20.24
CA ARG A 248 1.96 -28.63 21.23
C ARG A 248 0.86 -29.70 21.20
N CYS A 249 1.25 -30.96 21.09
CA CYS A 249 0.37 -32.11 21.20
C CYS A 249 0.07 -32.39 22.67
N THR A 250 -1.21 -32.37 23.05
CA THR A 250 -1.64 -32.75 24.41
C THR A 250 -2.27 -34.13 24.46
N LYS A 251 -2.62 -34.71 23.32
CA LYS A 251 -3.14 -36.07 23.15
C LYS A 251 -2.95 -36.50 21.69
N LEU A 252 -2.49 -37.72 21.47
CA LEU A 252 -2.37 -38.28 20.13
C LEU A 252 -3.74 -38.38 19.44
N PRO A 253 -3.89 -37.89 18.19
CA PRO A 253 -5.11 -38.08 17.42
C PRO A 253 -5.36 -39.57 17.13
N GLU A 254 -6.59 -40.04 17.31
CA GLU A 254 -6.97 -41.46 17.07
C GLU A 254 -6.72 -41.90 15.61
N LYS A 255 -6.76 -40.94 14.68
CA LYS A 255 -6.46 -41.16 13.26
C LYS A 255 -4.97 -41.35 12.94
N LEU A 256 -4.09 -41.14 13.92
CA LEU A 256 -2.64 -41.33 13.80
C LEU A 256 -2.21 -42.43 14.79
N PRO A 257 -2.30 -43.71 14.42
CA PRO A 257 -2.03 -44.84 15.30
C PRO A 257 -0.52 -45.10 15.43
N VAL A 258 0.23 -44.10 15.88
CA VAL A 258 1.66 -44.24 16.19
C VAL A 258 1.82 -44.90 17.56
N THR A 259 2.71 -45.88 17.66
CA THR A 259 3.00 -46.61 18.91
C THR A 259 4.37 -46.24 19.45
N THR A 260 4.62 -46.50 20.73
CA THR A 260 5.95 -46.31 21.35
C THR A 260 7.04 -47.10 20.60
N GLU A 261 6.77 -48.35 20.20
CA GLU A 261 7.71 -49.20 19.45
C GLU A 261 8.14 -48.57 18.11
N MET A 262 7.23 -47.87 17.42
CA MET A 262 7.55 -47.22 16.13
C MET A 262 8.56 -46.07 16.26
N VAL A 263 8.61 -45.41 17.42
CA VAL A 263 9.38 -44.19 17.63
C VAL A 263 10.42 -44.32 18.75
N GLU A 264 10.61 -45.53 19.29
CA GLU A 264 11.47 -45.80 20.45
C GLU A 264 12.89 -45.24 20.24
N CYS A 265 13.45 -45.41 19.04
CA CYS A 265 14.78 -44.91 18.72
C CYS A 265 14.90 -43.38 18.69
N SER A 266 13.79 -42.65 18.60
CA SER A 266 13.72 -41.19 18.66
C SER A 266 13.41 -40.65 20.07
N LEU A 267 13.11 -41.53 21.04
CA LEU A 267 12.81 -41.14 22.42
C LEU A 267 14.09 -41.13 23.25
N GLU A 268 14.52 -39.95 23.68
CA GLU A 268 15.82 -39.80 24.35
C GLU A 268 15.73 -39.84 25.89
N ARG A 269 14.52 -39.85 26.46
CA ARG A 269 14.29 -39.75 27.90
C ARG A 269 13.91 -41.06 28.60
N GLN A 270 13.94 -42.19 27.88
CA GLN A 270 13.49 -43.50 28.40
C GLN A 270 12.04 -43.50 28.90
N LEU A 271 11.20 -42.65 28.29
CA LEU A 271 9.77 -42.56 28.54
C LEU A 271 9.01 -43.22 27.39
N THR A 272 7.78 -43.68 27.63
CA THR A 272 6.89 -44.09 26.54
C THR A 272 6.45 -42.88 25.70
N LEU A 273 5.90 -43.14 24.51
CA LEU A 273 5.34 -42.10 23.67
C LEU A 273 4.20 -41.35 24.39
N GLU A 274 3.37 -42.07 25.13
CA GLU A 274 2.27 -41.52 25.91
C GLU A 274 2.78 -40.60 27.02
N GLU A 275 3.80 -41.05 27.76
CA GLU A 275 4.45 -40.25 28.81
C GLU A 275 5.08 -38.97 28.23
N GLU A 276 5.81 -39.05 27.12
CA GLU A 276 6.38 -37.87 26.46
C GLU A 276 5.33 -36.86 25.97
N VAL A 277 4.09 -37.28 25.67
CA VAL A 277 2.98 -36.37 25.34
C VAL A 277 2.46 -35.65 26.57
N GLU A 278 2.51 -36.28 27.75
CA GLU A 278 2.09 -35.67 29.02
C GLU A 278 3.12 -34.69 29.58
N VAL A 279 4.42 -35.04 29.55
CA VAL A 279 5.48 -34.26 30.19
C VAL A 279 6.31 -33.41 29.22
N GLY A 280 6.35 -33.78 27.93
CA GLY A 280 7.32 -33.26 26.97
C GLY A 280 6.81 -32.14 26.05
N PRO A 281 7.72 -31.37 25.43
CA PRO A 281 7.40 -30.46 24.33
C PRO A 281 7.22 -31.27 23.03
N ARG A 282 6.11 -31.99 22.90
CA ARG A 282 5.73 -32.71 21.67
C ARG A 282 4.91 -31.81 20.77
N TRP A 283 5.13 -31.87 19.47
CA TRP A 283 4.49 -30.97 18.51
C TRP A 283 3.79 -31.74 17.39
N LEU A 284 2.66 -31.23 16.94
CA LEU A 284 1.98 -31.66 15.72
C LEU A 284 1.93 -30.46 14.77
N GLY A 285 2.35 -30.67 13.52
CA GLY A 285 2.25 -29.73 12.41
C GLY A 285 1.21 -30.14 11.40
#